data_AF-A0A967N456-F1
#
_entry.id   AF-A0A967N456-F1
#
_cell.length_a   1.000
_cell.length_b   1.000
_cell.length_c   1.000
_cell.angle_alpha   90.00
_cell.angle_beta   90.00
_cell.angle_gamma   90.00
#
_symmetry.space_group_name_H-M   'P 1'
#
loop_
_entity.id
_entity.type
_entity.pdbx_description
1 polymer ?
#
loop_
_entity_poly.entity_id
_entity_poly.type
_entity_poly.pdbx_seq_one_letter_code
_entity_poly.pdbx_strand_id
1 'polypeptide(L)'
;SIRMAPNVGFFAGHSWTRKRVLGMEDRAPTEAELEEMRRLVDETMGDGALGLSTGLLYVPANFAETEEVIELARVAARHGGIYVSHMR
;
A
#
# COMPACT_ATOMS: atom_id res chain seq x y z
N SER A 1 -22.88 11.40 2.93
CA SER A 1 -22.13 11.02 1.72
C SER A 1 -21.36 12.24 1.22
N ILE A 2 -20.12 12.05 0.76
CA ILE A 2 -19.38 13.11 0.06
C ILE A 2 -20.02 13.24 -1.33
N ARG A 3 -20.49 14.43 -1.70
CA ARG A 3 -20.92 14.72 -3.08
C ARG A 3 -19.76 15.37 -3.82
N MET A 4 -19.19 14.65 -4.78
CA MET A 4 -18.15 15.15 -5.67
C MET A 4 -18.74 15.30 -7.07
N ALA A 5 -18.40 16.41 -7.74
CA ALA A 5 -18.76 16.60 -9.15
C ALA A 5 -17.95 15.71 -10.11
N PRO A 6 -16.63 15.48 -9.92
CA PRO A 6 -15.90 14.51 -10.72
C PRO A 6 -16.02 13.08 -10.16
N ASN A 7 -15.69 12.10 -11.01
CA ASN A 7 -15.41 10.74 -10.55
C ASN A 7 -14.16 10.74 -9.66
N VAL A 8 -14.15 9.89 -8.62
CA VAL A 8 -13.03 9.76 -7.69
C VAL A 8 -12.65 8.29 -7.58
N GLY A 9 -11.35 8.00 -7.73
CA GLY A 9 -10.77 6.68 -7.52
C GLY A 9 -9.64 6.76 -6.50
N PHE A 10 -9.55 5.75 -5.63
CA PHE A 10 -8.55 5.69 -4.58
C PHE A 10 -7.61 4.50 -4.81
N PHE A 11 -6.46 4.55 -4.14
CA PHE A 11 -5.45 3.50 -4.16
C PHE A 11 -5.17 3.05 -2.73
N ALA A 12 -4.83 1.78 -2.56
CA ALA A 12 -4.18 1.30 -1.35
C ALA A 12 -2.81 1.98 -1.23
N GLY A 13 -2.61 2.78 -0.19
CA GLY A 13 -1.38 3.54 0.00
C GLY A 13 -0.34 2.73 0.78
N HIS A 14 0.82 2.45 0.17
CA HIS A 14 1.93 1.75 0.84
C HIS A 14 2.45 2.51 2.06
N SER A 15 2.73 3.82 1.94
CA SER A 15 3.24 4.60 3.07
C SER A 15 2.27 4.65 4.25
N TRP A 16 0.95 4.70 3.97
CA TRP A 16 -0.08 4.63 5.00
C TRP A 16 -0.11 3.24 5.66
N THR A 17 -0.08 2.18 4.85
CA THR A 17 -0.07 0.78 5.31
C THR A 17 1.13 0.51 6.20
N ARG A 18 2.33 0.88 5.75
CA ARG A 18 3.58 0.75 6.51
C ARG A 18 3.54 1.54 7.81
N LYS A 19 3.08 2.79 7.78
CA LYS A 19 2.94 3.61 9.00
C LYS A 19 1.93 3.03 9.98
N ARG A 20 0.85 2.42 9.49
CA ARG A 20 -0.20 1.83 10.31
C ARG A 20 0.27 0.59 11.08
N VAL A 21 1.23 -0.15 10.54
CA VAL A 21 1.75 -1.40 11.11
C VAL A 21 3.08 -1.20 11.84
N LEU A 22 4.06 -0.57 11.19
CA LEU A 22 5.41 -0.38 11.72
C LEU A 22 5.65 1.02 12.32
N GLY A 23 4.75 1.99 12.11
CA GLY A 23 5.02 3.37 12.50
C GLY A 23 6.10 4.03 11.62
N MET A 24 7.11 4.62 12.25
CA MET A 24 8.21 5.34 11.56
C MET A 24 9.53 4.56 11.62
N GLU A 25 9.46 3.26 11.91
CA GLU A 25 10.63 2.40 12.12
C GLU A 25 11.42 2.14 10.81
N ASP A 26 12.74 2.30 10.90
CA ASP A 26 13.70 2.04 9.81
C ASP A 26 14.20 0.59 9.88
N ARG A 27 13.32 -0.35 9.50
CA ARG A 27 13.59 -1.78 9.42
C ARG A 27 12.61 -2.49 8.50
N ALA A 28 12.94 -3.70 8.07
CA ALA A 28 11.97 -4.59 7.44
C ALA A 28 10.82 -4.98 8.42
N PRO A 29 9.61 -5.24 7.90
CA PRO A 29 8.54 -5.85 8.69
C PRO A 29 8.93 -7.27 9.08
N THR A 30 8.51 -7.69 10.27
CA THR A 30 8.44 -9.12 10.62
C THR A 30 7.37 -9.81 9.78
N GLU A 31 7.36 -11.14 9.72
CA GLU A 31 6.37 -11.86 8.92
C GLU A 31 4.92 -11.55 9.34
N ALA A 32 4.66 -11.44 10.65
CA ALA A 32 3.34 -11.10 11.17
C ALA A 32 2.92 -9.66 10.81
N GLU A 33 3.86 -8.72 10.79
CA GLU A 33 3.60 -7.35 10.34
C GLU A 33 3.35 -7.29 8.83
N LEU A 34 4.12 -8.03 8.04
CA LEU A 34 3.91 -8.12 6.60
C LEU A 34 2.56 -8.77 6.27
N GLU A 35 2.13 -9.77 7.04
CA GLU A 35 0.80 -10.36 6.93
C GLU A 35 -0.32 -9.35 7.22
N GLU A 36 -0.17 -8.53 8.26
CA GLU A 36 -1.10 -7.44 8.55
C GLU A 36 -1.11 -6.37 7.44
N MET A 37 0.06 -6.03 6.89
CA MET A 37 0.13 -5.11 5.74
C MET A 37 -0.59 -5.69 4.52
N ARG A 38 -0.42 -6.99 4.23
CA ARG A 38 -1.16 -7.68 3.16
C ARG A 38 -2.67 -7.63 3.41
N ARG A 39 -3.11 -7.85 4.66
CA ARG A 39 -4.53 -7.79 5.05
C ARG A 39 -5.13 -6.41 4.80
N LEU A 40 -4.43 -5.33 5.19
CA LEU A 40 -4.87 -3.96 4.97
C LEU A 40 -4.99 -3.59 3.49
N VAL A 41 -4.03 -4.04 2.66
CA VAL A 41 -4.11 -3.85 1.20
C VAL A 41 -5.27 -4.65 0.63
N ASP A 42 -5.46 -5.90 1.05
CA ASP A 42 -6.56 -6.76 0.58
C ASP A 42 -7.94 -6.16 0.91
N GLU A 43 -8.11 -5.67 2.14
CA GLU A 43 -9.32 -4.95 2.60
C GLU A 43 -9.56 -3.69 1.75
N THR A 44 -8.53 -2.85 1.56
CA THR A 44 -8.64 -1.61 0.78
C THR A 44 -8.99 -1.89 -0.69
N MET A 45 -8.47 -2.97 -1.27
CA MET A 45 -8.83 -3.41 -2.62
C MET A 45 -10.27 -3.93 -2.66
N GLY A 46 -10.71 -4.69 -1.66
CA GLY A 46 -12.10 -5.15 -1.51
C GLY A 46 -13.11 -4.01 -1.39
N ASP A 47 -12.68 -2.88 -0.82
CA ASP A 47 -13.47 -1.63 -0.74
C ASP A 47 -13.54 -0.84 -2.06
N GLY A 48 -12.87 -1.32 -3.12
CA GLY A 48 -12.93 -0.74 -4.47
C GLY A 48 -11.74 0.14 -4.84
N ALA A 49 -10.59 0.01 -4.17
CA ALA A 49 -9.37 0.68 -4.63
C ALA A 49 -8.93 0.18 -6.00
N LEU A 50 -8.34 1.08 -6.79
CA LEU A 50 -7.91 0.81 -8.17
C LEU A 50 -6.59 0.04 -8.24
N GLY A 51 -5.87 -0.10 -7.12
CA GLY A 51 -4.56 -0.72 -7.07
C GLY A 51 -3.71 -0.25 -5.88
N LEU A 52 -2.41 -0.54 -5.96
CA LEU A 52 -1.42 -0.14 -4.95
C LEU A 52 -0.64 1.08 -5.44
N SER A 53 -0.48 2.08 -4.56
CA SER A 53 0.42 3.22 -4.79
C SER A 53 1.59 3.21 -3.80
N THR A 54 2.79 3.50 -4.29
CA THR A 54 3.99 3.68 -3.47
C THR A 54 4.60 5.07 -3.61
N GLY A 55 5.21 5.54 -2.52
CA GLY A 55 5.96 6.79 -2.46
C GLY A 55 7.36 6.55 -1.91
N LEU A 56 8.18 5.80 -2.65
CA LEU A 56 9.43 5.22 -2.13
C LEU A 56 10.51 6.26 -1.80
N LEU A 57 10.37 7.49 -2.28
CA LEU A 57 11.27 8.59 -1.90
C LEU A 57 11.04 9.08 -0.45
N TYR A 58 9.87 8.81 0.14
CA TYR A 58 9.43 9.43 1.40
C TYR A 58 9.37 8.45 2.57
N VAL A 59 9.69 8.94 3.78
CA VAL A 59 9.55 8.17 5.03
C VAL A 59 8.06 7.97 5.38
N PRO A 60 7.65 6.76 5.84
CA PRO A 60 8.47 5.59 6.14
C PRO A 60 8.70 4.64 4.95
N ALA A 61 8.11 4.92 3.78
CA ALA A 61 8.18 4.04 2.62
C ALA A 61 9.60 3.89 2.02
N ASN A 62 10.49 4.87 2.21
CA ASN A 62 11.89 4.77 1.77
C ASN A 62 12.70 3.69 2.50
N PHE A 63 12.21 3.20 3.64
CA PHE A 63 12.81 2.07 4.37
C PHE A 63 12.35 0.70 3.84
N ALA A 64 11.41 0.66 2.90
CA ALA A 64 10.88 -0.57 2.38
C ALA A 64 11.87 -1.23 1.41
N GLU A 65 12.10 -2.52 1.62
CA GLU A 65 12.82 -3.36 0.67
C GLU A 65 11.94 -3.71 -0.54
N THR A 66 12.58 -4.04 -1.66
CA THR A 66 11.85 -4.36 -2.91
C THR A 66 10.88 -5.52 -2.71
N GLU A 67 11.24 -6.52 -1.90
CA GLU A 67 10.39 -7.69 -1.64
C GLU A 67 9.08 -7.32 -0.92
N GLU A 68 9.12 -6.38 0.03
CA GLU A 68 7.91 -5.87 0.68
C GLU A 68 6.94 -5.27 -0.34
N VAL A 69 7.46 -4.48 -1.28
CA VAL A 69 6.65 -3.86 -2.34
C VAL A 69 6.07 -4.92 -3.27
N ILE A 70 6.87 -5.92 -3.65
CA ILE A 70 6.41 -7.06 -4.48
C ILE A 70 5.27 -7.80 -3.79
N GLU A 71 5.41 -8.11 -2.49
CA GLU A 71 4.41 -8.84 -1.71
C GLU A 71 3.07 -8.10 -1.65
N LEU A 72 3.10 -6.79 -1.43
CA LEU A 72 1.87 -5.98 -1.43
C LEU A 72 1.30 -5.78 -2.84
N ALA A 73 2.15 -5.64 -3.86
CA ALA A 73 1.70 -5.52 -5.25
C ALA A 73 1.02 -6.81 -5.72
N ARG A 74 1.51 -8.00 -5.28
CA ARG A 74 0.85 -9.29 -5.51
C ARG A 74 -0.55 -9.33 -4.92
N VAL A 75 -0.76 -8.75 -3.74
CA VAL A 75 -2.10 -8.62 -3.15
C VAL A 75 -3.02 -7.81 -4.06
N ALA A 76 -2.60 -6.60 -4.44
CA ALA A 76 -3.40 -5.75 -5.34
C ALA A 76 -3.68 -6.42 -6.70
N ALA A 77 -2.73 -7.18 -7.24
CA ALA A 77 -2.89 -7.90 -8.49
C ALA A 77 -3.99 -8.99 -8.44
N ARG A 78 -4.24 -9.62 -7.28
CA ARG A 78 -5.36 -10.59 -7.13
C ARG A 78 -6.73 -9.96 -7.36
N HIS A 79 -6.84 -8.66 -7.13
CA HIS A 79 -8.05 -7.86 -7.35
C HIS A 79 -8.06 -7.19 -8.74
N GLY A 80 -7.09 -7.49 -9.62
CA GLY A 80 -6.94 -6.83 -10.91
C GLY A 80 -6.44 -5.38 -10.83
N GLY A 81 -5.89 -4.98 -9.69
CA GLY A 81 -5.40 -3.62 -9.45
C GLY A 81 -4.09 -3.31 -10.19
N ILE A 82 -3.86 -2.03 -10.46
CA ILE A 82 -2.62 -1.54 -11.07
C ILE A 82 -1.60 -1.10 -10.00
N TYR A 83 -0.31 -1.15 -10.34
CA TYR A 83 0.75 -0.62 -9.50
C TYR A 83 1.24 0.73 -10.01
N VAL A 84 1.24 1.74 -9.14
CA VAL A 84 1.78 3.07 -9.44
C VAL A 84 2.82 3.47 -8.40
N SER A 85 3.90 4.11 -8.85
CA SER A 85 5.04 4.44 -7.98
C SER A 85 5.52 5.86 -8.21
N HIS A 86 5.71 6.60 -7.12
CA HIS A 86 6.69 7.67 -7.08
C HIS A 86 8.03 7.03 -6.70
N MET A 87 8.91 6.91 -7.69
CA MET A 87 10.20 6.23 -7.57
C MET A 87 11.16 6.98 -6.65
N ARG A 88 12.09 6.22 -6.04
CA ARG A 88 13.28 6.74 -5.33
C ARG A 88 14.50 6.70 -6.24
#